data_AF-A0A0R1KY28-F1
#
_entry.id   AF-A0A0R1KY28-F1
#
_cell.length_a   1.000
_cell.length_b   1.000
_cell.length_c   1.000
_cell.angle_alpha   90.00
_cell.angle_beta   90.00
_cell.angle_gamma   90.00
#
_symmetry.space_group_name_H-M   'P 1'
#
loop_
_entity.id
_entity.type
_entity.pdbx_description
1 polymer ?
#
loop_
_entity_poly.entity_id
_entity_poly.type
_entity_poly.pdbx_seq_one_letter_code
_entity_poly.pdbx_strand_id
1 'polypeptide(L)'
;MGARKLGTEFAVLILIIFIGAAIYYRFGSKKPSAIVGYRTPQSRSTPEKWRASQNWFYLWGIICQAVVVTVNLVMHLSILVNAIILVVYLLVISFFIESNLRKMDH
;
A
#
# COMPACT_ATOMS: atom_id res chain seq x y z
N MET A 1 4.36 17.05 -25.27
CA MET A 1 3.17 16.93 -24.38
C MET A 1 2.99 15.54 -23.74
N GLY A 2 3.72 14.49 -24.15
CA GLY A 2 3.52 13.10 -23.67
C GLY A 2 4.07 12.74 -22.28
N ALA A 3 5.20 13.31 -21.84
CA ALA A 3 5.82 12.92 -20.56
C ALA A 3 5.06 13.40 -19.30
N ARG A 4 4.25 14.46 -19.41
CA ARG A 4 3.50 15.05 -18.28
C ARG A 4 2.31 14.20 -17.85
N LYS A 5 1.68 13.46 -18.77
CA LYS A 5 0.56 12.55 -18.45
C LYS A 5 1.02 11.22 -17.86
N LEU A 6 2.19 10.75 -18.29
CA LEU A 6 2.75 9.44 -17.92
C LEU A 6 2.93 9.26 -16.40
N GLY A 7 3.32 10.33 -15.67
CA GLY A 7 3.46 10.28 -14.20
C GLY A 7 2.12 10.17 -13.46
N THR A 8 1.09 10.87 -13.94
CA THR A 8 -0.27 10.77 -13.38
C THR A 8 -0.88 9.41 -13.67
N GLU A 9 -0.73 8.90 -14.90
CA GLU A 9 -1.19 7.57 -15.30
C GLU A 9 -0.53 6.47 -14.46
N PHE A 10 0.79 6.58 -14.21
CA PHE A 10 1.50 5.70 -13.30
C PHE A 10 0.91 5.74 -11.90
N ALA A 11 0.69 6.93 -11.33
CA ALA A 11 0.12 7.07 -9.99
C ALA A 11 -1.31 6.48 -9.89
N VAL A 12 -2.14 6.71 -10.90
CA VAL A 12 -3.51 6.17 -10.97
C VAL A 12 -3.49 4.64 -11.11
N LEU A 13 -2.60 4.09 -11.94
CA LEU A 13 -2.45 2.64 -12.08
C LEU A 13 -2.10 1.98 -10.74
N ILE A 14 -1.16 2.55 -10.00
CA ILE A 14 -0.78 2.05 -8.67
C ILE A 14 -1.96 2.14 -7.69
N LEU A 15 -2.76 3.22 -7.75
CA LEU A 15 -3.97 3.34 -6.92
C LEU A 15 -4.98 2.23 -7.22
N ILE A 16 -5.23 1.95 -8.50
CA ILE A 16 -6.12 0.88 -8.94
C ILE A 16 -5.60 -0.48 -8.45
N ILE A 17 -4.29 -0.72 -8.50
CA ILE A 17 -3.68 -1.96 -7.97
C ILE A 17 -3.94 -2.10 -6.47
N PHE A 18 -3.76 -1.04 -5.67
CA PHE A 18 -4.06 -1.09 -4.23
C PHE A 18 -5.54 -1.37 -3.95
N ILE A 19 -6.45 -0.68 -4.65
CA ILE A 19 -7.89 -0.90 -4.50
C ILE A 19 -8.28 -2.33 -4.91
N GLY A 20 -7.79 -2.81 -6.05
CA GLY A 20 -8.04 -4.17 -6.52
C GLY A 20 -7.52 -5.23 -5.56
N ALA A 21 -6.32 -5.04 -5.02
CA ALA A 21 -5.75 -5.94 -4.00
C ALA A 21 -6.55 -5.91 -2.68
N ALA A 22 -7.03 -4.73 -2.26
CA ALA A 22 -7.87 -4.58 -1.07
C ALA A 22 -9.24 -5.26 -1.26
N ILE A 23 -9.88 -5.11 -2.43
CA ILE A 23 -11.12 -5.81 -2.78
C ILE A 23 -10.88 -7.32 -2.79
N TYR A 24 -9.83 -7.78 -3.48
CA TYR A 24 -9.48 -9.20 -3.50
C TYR A 24 -9.28 -9.77 -2.09
N TYR A 25 -8.59 -9.04 -1.21
CA TYR A 25 -8.44 -9.44 0.19
C TYR A 25 -9.76 -9.45 0.96
N ARG A 26 -10.64 -8.48 0.71
CA ARG A 26 -11.93 -8.34 1.42
C ARG A 26 -12.89 -9.49 1.11
N PHE A 27 -12.95 -9.92 -0.15
CA PHE A 27 -13.83 -10.99 -0.62
C PHE A 27 -13.16 -12.37 -0.66
N GLY A 28 -11.83 -12.40 -0.62
CA GLY A 28 -11.05 -13.63 -0.61
C GLY A 28 -10.89 -14.25 0.79
N SER A 29 -10.04 -15.27 0.85
CA SER A 29 -9.70 -15.93 2.12
C SER A 29 -8.96 -14.98 3.06
N LYS A 30 -9.49 -14.81 4.27
CA LYS A 30 -8.84 -14.03 5.35
C LYS A 30 -7.73 -14.80 6.07
N LYS A 31 -7.31 -15.95 5.55
CA LYS A 31 -6.16 -16.70 6.07
C LYS A 31 -4.85 -16.12 5.52
N PRO A 32 -3.73 -16.29 6.24
CA PRO A 32 -2.41 -15.94 5.71
C PRO A 32 -2.19 -16.55 4.34
N SER A 33 -1.94 -15.71 3.33
CA SER A 33 -1.65 -16.13 1.97
C SER A 33 -0.15 -16.11 1.73
N ALA A 34 0.35 -17.14 1.03
CA ALA A 34 1.73 -17.17 0.57
C ALA A 34 1.97 -16.22 -0.62
N ILE A 35 0.91 -15.80 -1.32
CA ILE A 35 1.01 -15.11 -2.62
C ILE A 35 0.61 -13.63 -2.50
N VAL A 36 -0.45 -13.32 -1.75
CA VAL A 36 -1.08 -11.99 -1.76
C VAL A 36 -1.01 -11.34 -0.38
N GLY A 37 -0.83 -10.02 -0.35
CA GLY A 37 -0.91 -9.19 0.85
C GLY A 37 0.45 -8.79 1.45
N TYR A 38 0.37 -7.99 2.52
CA TYR A 38 1.51 -7.56 3.32
C TYR A 38 2.06 -8.73 4.14
N ARG A 39 3.29 -9.16 3.82
CA ARG A 39 3.86 -10.42 4.31
C ARG A 39 5.16 -10.16 5.05
N THR A 40 5.11 -10.28 6.36
CA THR A 40 6.27 -10.32 7.26
C THR A 40 6.14 -11.53 8.18
N PRO A 41 7.20 -11.92 8.91
CA PRO A 41 7.09 -12.94 9.95
C PRO A 41 6.05 -12.56 11.02
N GLN A 42 6.02 -11.29 11.43
CA GLN A 42 5.06 -10.80 12.42
C GLN A 42 3.63 -10.77 11.90
N SER A 43 3.41 -10.35 10.66
CA SER A 43 2.06 -10.31 10.11
C SER A 43 1.42 -11.69 9.96
N ARG A 44 2.22 -12.76 9.87
CA ARG A 44 1.75 -14.13 9.67
C ARG A 44 1.71 -14.97 10.95
N SER A 45 2.13 -14.43 12.10
CA SER A 45 2.23 -15.24 13.32
C SER A 45 0.86 -15.60 13.91
N THR A 46 -0.15 -14.76 13.74
CA THR A 46 -1.54 -15.06 14.14
C THR A 46 -2.55 -14.57 13.11
N PRO A 47 -3.76 -15.17 13.03
CA PRO A 47 -4.83 -14.68 12.16
C PRO A 47 -5.26 -13.24 12.46
N GLU A 48 -5.16 -12.81 13.72
CA GLU A 48 -5.49 -11.46 14.17
C GLU A 48 -4.48 -10.44 13.64
N LYS A 49 -3.18 -10.72 13.81
CA LYS A 49 -2.10 -9.91 13.25
C LYS A 49 -2.16 -9.84 11.73
N TRP A 50 -2.50 -10.95 11.08
CA TRP A 50 -2.70 -10.98 9.63
C TRP A 50 -3.82 -10.03 9.19
N ARG A 51 -4.98 -10.08 9.86
CA ARG A 51 -6.09 -9.19 9.55
C ARG A 51 -5.76 -7.72 9.81
N ALA A 52 -5.14 -7.43 10.94
CA ALA A 52 -4.71 -6.09 11.30
C ALA A 52 -3.72 -5.52 10.28
N SER A 53 -2.68 -6.29 9.94
CA SER A 53 -1.64 -5.86 9.00
C SER A 53 -2.18 -5.61 7.59
N GLN A 54 -3.07 -6.48 7.08
CA GLN A 54 -3.67 -6.27 5.77
C GLN A 54 -4.55 -5.01 5.76
N ASN A 55 -5.39 -4.84 6.79
CA ASN A 55 -6.24 -3.66 6.89
C ASN A 55 -5.41 -2.37 6.96
N TRP A 56 -4.37 -2.32 7.80
CA TRP A 56 -3.49 -1.16 7.89
C TRP A 56 -2.72 -0.91 6.59
N PHE A 57 -2.17 -1.95 5.96
CA PHE A 57 -1.42 -1.81 4.72
C PHE A 57 -2.28 -1.23 3.58
N TYR A 58 -3.45 -1.80 3.35
CA TYR A 58 -4.34 -1.31 2.29
C TYR A 58 -4.92 0.06 2.61
N LEU A 59 -5.33 0.31 3.86
CA LEU A 59 -5.85 1.62 4.26
C LEU A 59 -4.80 2.72 4.03
N TRP A 60 -3.60 2.57 4.61
CA TRP A 60 -2.55 3.58 4.48
C TRP A 60 -2.01 3.68 3.05
N GLY A 61 -1.87 2.55 2.35
CA GLY A 61 -1.43 2.53 0.95
C GLY A 61 -2.38 3.27 0.03
N ILE A 62 -3.70 3.03 0.17
CA ILE A 62 -4.72 3.73 -0.63
C ILE A 62 -4.74 5.23 -0.30
N ILE A 63 -4.68 5.62 0.99
CA ILE A 63 -4.66 7.03 1.40
C ILE A 63 -3.42 7.73 0.80
N CYS A 64 -2.23 7.17 1.00
CA CYS A 64 -0.99 7.77 0.48
C CYS A 64 -1.05 7.90 -1.04
N GLN A 65 -1.51 6.85 -1.73
CA GLN A 65 -1.56 6.87 -3.19
C GLN A 65 -2.64 7.84 -3.73
N ALA A 66 -3.77 7.99 -3.05
CA ALA A 66 -4.78 8.99 -3.40
C ALA A 66 -4.23 10.43 -3.26
N VAL A 67 -3.42 10.68 -2.21
CA VAL A 67 -2.71 11.96 -2.06
C VAL A 67 -1.72 12.17 -3.20
N VAL A 68 -0.92 11.16 -3.56
CA VAL A 68 0.03 11.26 -4.70
C VAL A 68 -0.70 11.56 -6.01
N VAL A 69 -1.82 10.89 -6.28
CA VAL A 69 -2.64 11.18 -7.47
C VAL A 69 -3.13 12.63 -7.46
N THR A 70 -3.64 13.11 -6.32
CA THR A 70 -4.12 14.50 -6.17
C THR A 70 -2.99 15.51 -6.41
N VAL A 71 -1.81 15.25 -5.85
CA VAL A 71 -0.61 16.07 -6.10
C VAL A 71 -0.23 16.04 -7.57
N ASN A 72 -0.31 14.89 -8.25
CA ASN A 72 0.00 14.79 -9.68
C ASN A 72 -0.96 15.59 -10.58
N LEU A 73 -2.20 15.83 -10.14
CA LEU A 73 -3.17 16.66 -10.86
C LEU A 73 -2.79 18.15 -10.85
N VAL A 74 -2.10 18.61 -9.81
CA VAL A 74 -1.67 20.01 -9.66
C VAL A 74 -0.19 20.23 -9.98
N MET A 75 0.63 19.20 -9.81
CA MET A 75 2.08 19.20 -10.02
C MET A 75 2.48 17.98 -10.85
N HIS A 76 2.96 18.20 -12.08
CA HIS A 76 3.35 17.11 -12.97
C HIS A 76 4.66 16.44 -12.53
N LEU A 77 4.58 15.50 -11.59
CA LEU A 77 5.72 14.71 -11.13
C LEU A 77 6.11 13.68 -12.21
N SER A 78 7.41 13.47 -12.38
CA SER A 78 7.91 12.41 -13.27
C SER A 78 7.64 11.02 -12.68
N ILE A 79 7.73 9.97 -13.52
CA ILE A 79 7.60 8.58 -13.05
C ILE A 79 8.64 8.26 -11.99
N LEU A 80 9.89 8.71 -12.18
CA LEU A 80 10.96 8.46 -11.22
C LEU A 80 10.63 9.05 -9.84
N VAL A 81 10.12 10.29 -9.80
CA VAL A 81 9.72 10.93 -8.54
C VAL A 81 8.55 10.18 -7.89
N ASN A 82 7.54 9.79 -8.67
CA ASN A 82 6.44 8.96 -8.17
C ASN A 82 6.91 7.61 -7.61
N ALA A 83 7.86 6.96 -8.27
CA ALA A 83 8.44 5.69 -7.83
C ALA A 83 9.23 5.84 -6.53
N ILE A 84 10.00 6.92 -6.37
CA ILE A 84 10.71 7.23 -5.13
C ILE A 84 9.70 7.46 -3.99
N ILE A 85 8.66 8.28 -4.23
CA ILE A 85 7.61 8.53 -3.23
C ILE A 85 6.92 7.22 -2.82
N LEU A 86 6.59 6.36 -3.79
CA LEU A 86 6.02 5.03 -3.57
C LEU A 86 6.89 4.19 -2.64
N VAL A 87 8.19 4.08 -2.93
CA VAL A 87 9.12 3.30 -2.09
C VAL A 87 9.21 3.89 -0.69
N VAL A 88 9.35 5.22 -0.56
CA VAL A 88 9.49 5.88 0.74
C VAL A 88 8.26 5.64 1.61
N TYR A 89 7.05 5.88 1.11
CA TYR A 89 5.87 5.68 1.95
C TYR A 89 5.64 4.19 2.25
N LEU A 90 5.98 3.27 1.34
CA LEU A 90 5.86 1.83 1.60
C LEU A 90 6.75 1.39 2.76
N LEU A 91 7.96 1.96 2.85
CA LEU A 91 8.85 1.71 3.99
C LEU A 91 8.28 2.29 5.29
N VAL A 92 7.72 3.50 5.25
CA VAL A 92 7.09 4.13 6.42
C VAL A 92 5.88 3.32 6.90
N ILE A 93 4.99 2.91 6.00
CA ILE A 93 3.84 2.06 6.31
C ILE A 93 4.32 0.73 6.88
N SER A 94 5.33 0.12 6.28
CA SER A 94 5.89 -1.16 6.75
C SER A 94 6.45 -1.03 8.18
N PHE A 95 7.22 0.02 8.44
CA PHE A 95 7.76 0.29 9.77
C PHE A 95 6.64 0.52 10.80
N PHE A 96 5.61 1.29 10.43
CA PHE A 96 4.43 1.51 11.27
C PHE A 96 3.71 0.20 11.59
N ILE A 97 3.45 -0.64 10.59
CA ILE A 97 2.74 -1.91 10.79
C ILE A 97 3.55 -2.82 11.72
N GLU A 98 4.83 -3.04 11.43
CA GLU A 98 5.69 -3.90 12.27
C GLU A 98 5.77 -3.42 13.72
N SER A 99 5.89 -2.11 13.92
CA SER A 99 5.94 -1.51 15.26
C SER A 99 4.65 -1.74 16.05
N ASN A 100 3.50 -1.70 15.39
CA ASN A 100 2.21 -1.95 16.04
C ASN A 100 1.94 -3.45 16.23
N LEU A 101 2.33 -4.31 15.30
CA LEU A 101 2.17 -5.77 15.44
C LEU A 101 2.95 -6.33 16.63
N ARG A 102 4.14 -5.78 16.92
CA ARG A 102 4.93 -6.17 18.11
C ARG A 102 4.26 -5.79 19.43
N LYS A 103 3.47 -4.71 19.44
CA LYS A 103 2.72 -4.29 20.64
C LYS A 103 1.51 -5.17 20.92
N MET A 104 1.05 -5.94 19.93
CA MET A 104 -0.05 -6.90 20.10
C MET A 104 0.38 -8.22 20.77
N ASP A 105 1.68 -8.41 21.05
CA ASP A 105 2.21 -9.56 21.79
C ASP A 105 2.18 -9.36 23.32
N HIS A 106 1.72 -8.20 23.79
CA HIS A 106 1.63 -7.79 25.20
C HIS A 106 0.17 -7.52 25.56
#